data_AF-A0A533THR7-F1
#
_entry.id   AF-A0A533THR7-F1
#
_cell.length_a   1.000
_cell.length_b   1.000
_cell.length_c   1.000
_cell.angle_alpha   90.00
_cell.angle_beta   90.00
_cell.angle_gamma   90.00
#
_symmetry.space_group_name_H-M   'P 1'
#
loop_
_entity.id
_entity.type
_entity.pdbx_description
1 polymer ?
#
loop_
_entity_poly.entity_id
_entity_poly.type
_entity_poly.pdbx_seq_one_letter_code
_entity_poly.pdbx_strand_id
1 'polypeptide(L)'
;MIAPFLPVNFSAIGAEHLVLAVSCYVIVFLALFLLSLVFGILPKLHTRNLRKQMQKGGEQVNTLIAGKMVPGEVSAAIAMAISMYFEELHDQETSILTIKKEGKSYSPWNSKIYNVINFNRFQR
;
A
#
# COMPACT_ATOMS: atom_id res chain seq x y z
N MET A 1 -25.04 -40.33 27.76
CA MET A 1 -24.10 -39.89 28.82
C MET A 1 -24.09 -38.36 28.79
N ILE A 2 -24.92 -37.74 29.62
CA ILE A 2 -25.23 -36.30 29.57
C ILE A 2 -24.31 -35.61 30.58
N ALA A 3 -23.53 -34.61 30.14
CA ALA A 3 -22.59 -33.87 30.98
C ALA A 3 -23.32 -33.15 32.14
N PRO A 4 -22.71 -33.04 33.33
CA PRO A 4 -23.33 -32.35 34.45
C PRO A 4 -23.44 -30.85 34.15
N PHE A 5 -24.63 -30.32 34.36
CA PHE A 5 -24.91 -28.90 34.42
C PHE A 5 -23.96 -28.25 35.44
N LEU A 6 -23.30 -27.15 35.04
CA LEU A 6 -22.41 -26.39 35.91
C LEU A 6 -23.17 -25.98 37.19
N PRO A 7 -22.64 -26.23 38.39
CA PRO A 7 -23.23 -25.73 39.63
C PRO A 7 -22.92 -24.23 39.76
N VAL A 8 -23.67 -23.39 39.02
CA VAL A 8 -23.56 -21.93 39.09
C VAL A 8 -24.28 -21.45 40.34
N ASN A 9 -23.51 -21.19 41.41
CA ASN A 9 -24.04 -20.69 42.66
C ASN A 9 -24.08 -19.15 42.64
N PHE A 10 -25.23 -18.57 42.28
CA PHE A 10 -25.44 -17.12 42.29
C PHE A 10 -25.30 -16.47 43.67
N SER A 11 -25.40 -17.27 44.74
CA SER A 11 -25.18 -16.82 46.11
C SER A 11 -23.71 -16.49 46.42
N ALA A 12 -22.77 -16.92 45.58
CA ALA A 12 -21.34 -16.61 45.69
C ALA A 12 -20.95 -15.31 44.94
N ILE A 13 -21.90 -14.65 44.27
CA ILE A 13 -21.63 -13.39 43.56
C ILE A 13 -21.73 -12.23 44.54
N GLY A 14 -20.57 -11.78 45.03
CA GLY A 14 -20.45 -10.58 45.86
C GLY A 14 -20.34 -9.28 45.05
N ALA A 15 -20.33 -8.17 45.78
CA ALA A 15 -20.22 -6.82 45.19
C ALA A 15 -18.89 -6.63 44.45
N GLU A 16 -17.83 -7.27 44.91
CA GLU A 16 -16.49 -7.27 44.32
C GLU A 16 -16.48 -7.83 42.89
N HIS A 17 -17.26 -8.88 42.63
CA HIS A 17 -17.36 -9.47 41.29
C HIS A 17 -18.14 -8.56 40.33
N LEU A 18 -19.15 -7.86 40.84
CA LEU A 18 -19.92 -6.89 40.06
C LEU A 18 -19.06 -5.68 39.69
N VAL A 19 -18.27 -5.15 40.63
CA VAL A 19 -17.34 -4.04 40.37
C VAL A 19 -16.30 -4.43 39.31
N LEU A 20 -15.76 -5.65 39.40
CA LEU A 20 -14.83 -6.16 38.39
C LEU A 20 -15.49 -6.23 37.00
N ALA A 21 -16.66 -6.85 36.88
CA ALA A 21 -17.35 -6.97 35.59
C ALA A 21 -17.67 -5.60 34.96
N VAL A 22 -18.15 -4.65 35.76
CA VAL A 22 -18.46 -3.29 35.29
C VAL A 22 -17.19 -2.56 34.87
N SER A 23 -16.11 -2.65 35.65
CA SER A 23 -14.84 -1.98 35.30
C SER A 23 -14.26 -2.53 34.00
N CYS A 24 -14.30 -3.84 33.76
CA CYS A 24 -13.86 -4.45 32.51
C CYS A 24 -14.69 -3.95 31.31
N TYR A 25 -16.00 -3.88 31.44
CA TYR A 25 -16.86 -3.38 30.36
C TYR A 25 -16.56 -1.91 30.04
N VAL A 26 -16.39 -1.07 31.06
CA VAL A 26 -16.06 0.35 30.91
C VAL A 26 -14.69 0.53 30.23
N ILE A 27 -13.68 -0.23 30.64
CA ILE A 27 -12.33 -0.14 30.05
C ILE A 27 -12.36 -0.55 28.58
N VAL A 28 -13.04 -1.65 28.23
CA VAL A 28 -13.16 -2.11 26.83
C VAL A 28 -13.88 -1.06 25.99
N PHE A 29 -15.00 -0.52 26.49
CA PHE A 29 -15.73 0.53 25.79
C PHE A 29 -14.88 1.79 25.58
N LEU A 30 -14.12 2.20 26.60
CA LEU A 30 -13.24 3.37 26.53
C LEU A 30 -12.06 3.15 25.57
N ALA A 31 -11.48 1.94 25.54
CA ALA A 31 -10.45 1.58 24.58
C ALA A 31 -10.95 1.64 23.13
N LEU A 32 -12.14 1.10 22.86
CA LEU A 32 -12.76 1.16 21.52
C LEU A 32 -13.11 2.60 21.12
N PHE A 33 -13.62 3.40 22.06
CA PHE A 33 -13.93 4.81 21.82
C PHE A 33 -12.67 5.62 21.46
N LEU A 34 -11.58 5.46 22.22
CA LEU A 34 -10.29 6.10 21.92
C LEU A 34 -9.75 5.66 20.55
N LEU A 35 -9.81 4.37 20.23
CA LEU A 35 -9.36 3.86 18.95
C LEU A 35 -10.16 4.44 17.77
N SER A 36 -11.48 4.54 17.92
CA SER A 36 -12.36 5.19 16.95
C SER A 36 -11.99 6.66 16.73
N LEU A 37 -11.70 7.38 17.81
CA LEU A 37 -11.30 8.79 17.76
C LEU A 37 -9.95 8.97 17.06
N VAL A 38 -8.98 8.10 17.32
CA VAL A 38 -7.68 8.07 16.62
C VAL A 38 -7.90 7.87 15.11
N PHE A 39 -8.68 6.86 14.70
CA PHE A 39 -9.00 6.64 13.29
C PHE A 39 -9.79 7.78 12.64
N GLY A 40 -10.56 8.56 13.40
CA GLY A 40 -11.22 9.77 12.88
C GLY A 40 -10.26 10.96 12.66
N ILE A 41 -9.20 11.08 13.45
CA ILE A 41 -8.24 12.20 13.37
C ILE A 41 -7.13 11.92 12.36
N LEU A 42 -6.65 10.69 12.28
CA LEU A 42 -5.59 10.27 11.34
C LEU A 42 -5.81 10.71 9.88
N PRO A 43 -6.97 10.46 9.24
CA PRO A 43 -7.21 10.87 7.85
C PRO A 43 -7.27 12.40 7.71
N LYS A 44 -7.76 13.11 8.73
CA LYS A 44 -7.80 14.59 8.74
C LYS A 44 -6.41 15.20 8.86
N LEU A 45 -5.49 14.55 9.60
CA LEU A 45 -4.10 14.99 9.71
C LEU A 45 -3.33 14.73 8.40
N HIS A 46 -3.50 13.53 7.83
CA HIS A 46 -2.84 13.15 6.59
C HIS A 46 -3.27 14.04 5.42
N THR A 47 -4.57 14.20 5.19
CA THR A 47 -5.09 15.07 4.11
C THR A 47 -4.67 16.55 4.26
N ARG A 48 -4.52 17.05 5.50
CA ARG A 48 -4.02 18.41 5.75
C ARG A 48 -2.57 18.62 5.32
N ASN A 49 -1.70 17.63 5.51
CA ASN A 49 -0.31 17.73 5.06
C ASN A 49 -0.17 17.65 3.54
N LEU A 50 -0.95 16.79 2.88
CA LEU A 50 -0.97 16.73 1.41
C LEU A 50 -1.48 18.05 0.81
N ARG A 51 -2.58 18.61 1.34
CA ARG A 51 -3.10 19.90 0.86
C ARG A 51 -2.09 21.05 1.05
N LYS A 52 -1.32 21.06 2.13
CA LYS A 52 -0.27 22.06 2.38
C LYS A 52 0.94 21.90 1.46
N GLN A 53 1.31 20.67 1.10
CA GLN A 53 2.38 20.45 0.11
C GLN A 53 1.93 20.80 -1.31
N MET A 54 0.69 20.46 -1.69
CA MET A 54 0.12 20.78 -3.01
C MET A 54 -0.13 22.28 -3.22
N GLN A 55 -0.23 23.08 -2.16
CA GLN A 55 -0.33 24.55 -2.27
C GLN A 55 1.03 25.23 -2.50
N LYS A 56 2.15 24.54 -2.25
CA LYS A 56 3.51 25.10 -2.47
C LYS A 56 4.08 24.78 -3.86
N GLY A 57 3.53 23.79 -4.57
CA GLY A 57 3.84 23.50 -5.97
C GLY A 57 2.71 24.03 -6.86
N GLY A 58 3.01 24.97 -7.74
CA GLY A 58 2.03 25.81 -8.41
C GLY A 58 0.91 25.10 -9.20
N GLU A 59 -0.17 25.87 -9.33
CA GLU A 59 -1.04 25.99 -10.51
C GLU A 59 -2.15 24.95 -10.78
N GLN A 60 -3.34 25.31 -10.28
CA GLN A 60 -4.62 25.49 -11.02
C GLN A 60 -5.24 24.35 -11.86
N VAL A 61 -4.61 23.22 -12.13
CA VAL A 61 -5.26 22.15 -12.92
C VAL A 61 -6.20 21.26 -12.09
N ASN A 62 -6.07 21.25 -10.75
CA ASN A 62 -6.82 20.34 -9.88
C ASN A 62 -8.18 20.86 -9.39
N THR A 63 -8.61 22.08 -9.70
CA THR A 63 -9.87 22.62 -9.16
C THR A 63 -11.12 21.91 -9.69
N LEU A 64 -11.05 21.27 -10.87
CA LEU A 64 -12.17 20.49 -11.43
C LEU A 64 -12.26 19.06 -10.86
N ILE A 65 -11.16 18.50 -10.37
CA ILE A 65 -11.11 17.14 -9.78
C ILE A 65 -11.18 17.20 -8.25
N ALA A 66 -10.72 18.29 -7.63
CA ALA A 66 -10.68 18.48 -6.17
C ALA A 66 -12.05 18.47 -5.48
N GLY A 67 -13.14 18.63 -6.22
CA GLY A 67 -14.51 18.54 -5.69
C GLY A 67 -15.03 17.11 -5.52
N LYS A 68 -14.43 16.13 -6.21
CA LYS A 68 -14.89 14.74 -6.19
C LYS A 68 -13.77 13.87 -5.64
N MET A 69 -13.73 13.76 -4.32
CA MET A 69 -12.87 12.78 -3.63
C MET A 69 -13.21 11.40 -4.20
N VAL A 70 -12.36 10.87 -5.07
CA VAL A 70 -12.56 9.57 -5.71
C VAL A 70 -12.55 8.52 -4.60
N PRO A 71 -13.62 7.72 -4.45
CA PRO A 71 -13.66 6.66 -3.45
C PRO A 71 -12.50 5.69 -3.64
N GLY A 72 -11.92 5.21 -2.54
CA GLY A 72 -10.77 4.29 -2.58
C GLY A 72 -11.05 3.00 -3.36
N GLU A 73 -12.30 2.54 -3.35
CA GLU A 73 -12.80 1.41 -4.15
C GLU A 73 -12.62 1.64 -5.66
N VAL A 74 -12.94 2.83 -6.16
CA VAL A 74 -12.79 3.18 -7.59
C VAL A 74 -11.33 3.24 -7.96
N SER A 75 -10.49 3.82 -7.09
CA SER A 75 -9.04 3.85 -7.31
C SER A 75 -8.42 2.46 -7.32
N ALA A 76 -8.88 1.55 -6.44
CA ALA A 76 -8.42 0.17 -6.40
C ALA A 76 -8.86 -0.61 -7.64
N ALA A 77 -10.11 -0.44 -8.09
CA ALA A 77 -10.62 -1.05 -9.31
C ALA A 77 -9.84 -0.58 -10.56
N ILE A 78 -9.54 0.72 -10.65
CA ILE A 78 -8.70 1.27 -11.73
C ILE A 78 -7.29 0.67 -11.68
N ALA A 79 -6.67 0.62 -10.49
CA ALA A 79 -5.34 0.03 -10.33
C ALA A 79 -5.31 -1.45 -10.72
N MET A 80 -6.34 -2.21 -10.36
CA MET A 80 -6.50 -3.62 -10.72
C MET A 80 -6.69 -3.81 -12.24
N ALA A 81 -7.52 -2.98 -12.87
CA ALA A 81 -7.71 -3.04 -14.32
C ALA A 81 -6.40 -2.75 -15.07
N ILE A 82 -5.62 -1.77 -14.60
CA ILE A 82 -4.31 -1.44 -15.14
C ILE A 82 -3.32 -2.59 -14.91
N SER A 83 -3.27 -3.20 -13.72
CA SER A 83 -2.34 -4.29 -13.44
C SER A 83 -2.63 -5.52 -14.31
N MET A 84 -3.90 -5.86 -14.49
CA MET A 84 -4.31 -6.97 -15.37
C MET A 84 -3.93 -6.71 -16.83
N TYR A 85 -4.14 -5.48 -17.32
CA TYR A 85 -3.76 -5.11 -18.68
C TYR A 85 -2.24 -5.23 -18.91
N PHE A 86 -1.42 -4.82 -17.94
CA PHE A 86 0.03 -4.96 -18.07
C PHE A 86 0.51 -6.41 -17.94
N GLU A 87 -0.13 -7.22 -17.11
CA GLU A 87 0.18 -8.65 -16.99
C GLU A 87 -0.06 -9.39 -18.32
N GLU A 88 -1.10 -9.03 -19.07
CA GLU A 88 -1.40 -9.61 -20.39
C GLU A 88 -0.43 -9.16 -21.49
N LEU A 89 0.19 -7.98 -21.34
CA LEU A 89 1.17 -7.44 -22.29
C LEU A 89 2.61 -7.94 -22.05
N HIS A 90 2.88 -8.58 -20.90
CA HIS A 90 4.18 -9.20 -20.66
C HIS A 90 4.30 -10.47 -21.50
N ASP A 91 5.24 -10.47 -22.43
CA ASP A 91 5.61 -11.67 -23.19
C ASP A 91 6.12 -12.73 -22.21
N GLN A 92 5.73 -13.99 -22.39
CA GLN A 92 6.14 -15.09 -21.51
C GLN A 92 7.64 -15.35 -21.69
N GLU A 93 8.47 -14.65 -20.93
CA GLU A 93 9.91 -14.81 -20.99
C GLU A 93 10.28 -16.25 -20.59
N THR A 94 10.82 -17.01 -21.54
CA THR A 94 11.33 -18.35 -21.24
C THR A 94 12.58 -18.19 -20.39
N SER A 95 12.57 -18.64 -19.13
CA SER A 95 13.71 -18.52 -18.20
C SER A 95 14.95 -19.36 -18.58
N ILE A 96 14.95 -19.97 -19.77
CA ILE A 96 16.08 -20.74 -20.31
C ILE A 96 16.96 -19.80 -21.13
N LEU A 97 17.93 -19.18 -20.44
CA LEU A 97 18.97 -18.36 -21.07
C LEU A 97 19.94 -19.26 -21.85
N THR A 98 19.70 -19.45 -23.15
CA THR A 98 20.64 -20.16 -24.04
C THR A 98 21.73 -19.20 -24.50
N ILE A 99 22.84 -19.15 -23.76
CA ILE A 99 24.01 -18.33 -24.11
C ILE A 99 24.80 -19.05 -25.21
N LYS A 100 24.52 -18.72 -26.48
CA LYS A 100 25.35 -19.14 -27.61
C LYS A 100 26.57 -18.22 -27.67
N LYS A 101 27.76 -18.75 -27.36
CA LYS A 101 29.03 -18.02 -27.54
C LYS A 101 29.36 -17.95 -29.02
N GLU A 102 28.84 -16.94 -29.70
CA GLU A 102 29.31 -16.56 -31.02
C GLU A 102 30.73 -15.98 -30.87
N GLY A 103 31.66 -16.38 -31.74
CA GLY A 103 33.12 -16.20 -31.59
C GLY A 103 33.65 -14.76 -31.59
N LYS A 104 32.78 -13.78 -31.33
CA LYS A 104 33.11 -12.36 -31.24
C LYS A 104 33.26 -11.99 -29.76
N SER A 105 34.48 -11.63 -29.36
CA SER A 105 34.81 -11.17 -28.00
C SER A 105 34.27 -9.76 -27.68
N TYR A 106 33.33 -9.24 -28.46
CA TYR A 106 32.76 -7.91 -28.30
C TYR A 106 31.25 -7.98 -28.20
N SER A 107 30.68 -7.17 -27.31
CA SER A 107 29.23 -6.99 -27.20
C SER A 107 28.73 -6.11 -28.35
N PRO A 108 27.63 -6.48 -29.03
CA PRO A 108 27.01 -5.65 -30.06
C PRO A 108 26.36 -4.37 -29.49
N TRP A 109 26.15 -4.28 -28.17
CA TRP A 109 25.52 -3.12 -27.53
C TRP A 109 26.50 -1.98 -27.21
N ASN A 110 27.79 -2.29 -27.02
CA ASN A 110 28.82 -1.29 -26.77
C ASN A 110 30.22 -1.84 -27.10
N SER A 111 30.69 -1.60 -28.32
CA SER A 111 32.09 -1.85 -28.66
C SER A 111 32.86 -0.52 -28.67
N LYS A 112 33.83 -0.38 -27.76
CA LYS A 112 34.69 0.81 -27.60
C LYS A 112 35.42 1.20 -28.90
N ILE A 113 35.53 0.26 -29.85
CA ILE A 113 36.18 0.42 -31.15
C ILE A 113 35.44 1.45 -32.02
N TYR A 114 34.10 1.48 -32.00
CA TYR A 114 33.35 2.43 -32.83
C TYR A 114 33.58 3.90 -32.44
N ASN A 115 33.77 4.18 -31.15
CA ASN A 115 34.05 5.54 -30.68
C ASN A 115 35.42 6.06 -31.13
N VAL A 116 36.42 5.18 -31.22
CA VAL A 116 37.79 5.59 -31.59
C VAL A 116 37.91 5.81 -33.10
N ILE A 117 37.20 5.02 -33.91
CA ILE A 117 37.22 5.16 -35.38
C ILE A 117 36.52 6.45 -35.83
N ASN A 118 35.44 6.86 -35.15
CA ASN A 118 34.68 8.05 -35.56
C ASN A 118 35.32 9.36 -35.09
N PHE A 119 36.13 9.34 -34.03
CA PHE A 119 36.82 10.53 -33.50
C PHE A 119 37.84 11.11 -34.49
N ASN A 120 38.58 10.26 -35.22
CA ASN A 120 39.66 10.73 -36.10
C ASN A 120 39.14 11.40 -37.40
N ARG A 121 37.84 11.27 -37.72
CA ARG A 121 37.23 11.89 -38.90
C ARG A 121 36.82 13.35 -38.66
N PHE A 122 36.73 13.78 -37.40
CA PHE A 122 36.41 15.16 -37.01
C PHE A 122 37.65 16.07 -36.90
N GLN A 123 38.85 15.54 -37.09
CA GLN A 123 40.11 16.29 -37.00
C GLN A 123 40.75 16.59 -38.38
N ARG A 124 39.97 16.54 -39.47
CA ARG A 124 40.40 16.98 -40.81
C ARG A 124 39.47 18.03 -41.36
#